data_AF-A0A1B6HAZ8-F1
#
_entry.id   AF-A0A1B6HAZ8-F1
#
_cell.length_a   1.000
_cell.length_b   1.000
_cell.length_c   1.000
_cell.angle_alpha   90.00
_cell.angle_beta   90.00
_cell.angle_gamma   90.00
#
_symmetry.space_group_name_H-M   'P 1'
#
loop_
_entity.id
_entity.type
_entity.pdbx_description
1 polymer ?
#
loop_
_entity_poly.entity_id
_entity_poly.type
_entity_poly.pdbx_seq_one_letter_code
_entity_poly.pdbx_strand_id
1 'polypeptide(L)'
;YQCGLFSCVWYCVVVAFEEGCRRNGPEIPRTPLLSMTMVSRLSMQTVVFLVVFISYTCARYHDFPQKPILKLADITDDFKPRDAAENTVSYWQSQSMAALQRHLETPLRTGPAKNVILFLGDGMSIATVTAARIYLGQLNNQSGEEYQLSFEQFPFTGLSKTYCVDSQVADSACSGTAYLTGVKNNIQTLGVTADVTTIDWRAMQNPAFHTHSIIEWAQEAGKGTGIVTTCKVTDASPAAGYAHSAYRYWQNDQEILKDVPDAKGVQDIASQLIENNPGKGIKVILGGGRGNFIPK
;
A
#
# COMPACT_ATOMS: atom_id res chain seq x y z
N TYR A 1 7.01 -25.54 10.18
CA TYR A 1 6.29 -24.91 11.30
C TYR A 1 7.19 -23.90 11.99
N GLN A 2 7.13 -22.64 11.56
CA GLN A 2 7.68 -21.49 12.29
C GLN A 2 6.55 -20.46 12.32
N CYS A 3 5.72 -20.53 13.36
CA CYS A 3 4.79 -19.47 13.70
C CYS A 3 5.60 -18.27 14.16
N GLY A 4 5.89 -17.34 13.24
CA GLY A 4 6.31 -15.99 13.59
C GLY A 4 5.09 -15.20 14.04
N LEU A 5 4.75 -15.31 15.33
CA LEU A 5 3.91 -14.32 15.99
C LEU A 5 4.61 -12.95 15.91
N PHE A 6 3.85 -11.93 15.53
CA PHE A 6 4.26 -10.52 15.44
C PHE A 6 5.35 -10.20 14.41
N SER A 7 4.99 -10.21 13.12
CA SER A 7 5.64 -9.30 12.16
C SER A 7 4.77 -8.05 12.05
N CYS A 8 5.42 -6.90 11.93
CA CYS A 8 4.83 -5.57 12.07
C CYS A 8 3.61 -5.38 11.15
N VAL A 9 2.70 -4.48 11.52
CA VAL A 9 1.67 -4.00 10.57
C VAL A 9 2.41 -3.21 9.49
N TRP A 10 2.63 -3.82 8.33
CA TRP A 10 3.27 -3.17 7.20
C TRP A 10 2.18 -2.51 6.36
N TYR A 11 2.30 -1.21 6.11
CA TYR A 11 1.34 -0.47 5.31
C TYR A 11 1.77 -0.52 3.85
N CYS A 12 0.93 -1.04 2.96
CA CYS A 12 1.04 -0.74 1.53
C CYS A 12 -0.07 0.24 1.15
N VAL A 13 0.30 1.41 0.64
CA VAL A 13 -0.64 2.40 0.10
C VAL A 13 -0.54 2.36 -1.41
N VAL A 14 -1.60 1.88 -2.05
CA VAL A 14 -1.77 2.02 -3.50
C VAL A 14 -2.64 3.23 -3.74
N VAL A 15 -2.16 4.17 -4.56
CA VAL A 15 -2.91 5.39 -4.86
C VAL A 15 -3.09 5.58 -6.35
N ALA A 16 -4.32 5.92 -6.75
CA ALA A 16 -4.64 6.44 -8.09
C ALA A 16 -5.16 7.88 -7.97
N PHE A 17 -4.54 8.82 -8.68
CA PHE A 17 -4.92 10.24 -8.72
C PHE A 17 -5.11 10.74 -10.15
N GLU A 18 -5.97 11.73 -10.35
CA GLU A 18 -6.05 12.44 -11.64
C GLU A 18 -4.92 13.48 -11.75
N GLU A 19 -4.15 13.47 -12.85
CA GLU A 19 -3.25 14.58 -13.18
C GLU A 19 -4.10 15.83 -13.54
N GLY A 20 -3.71 17.00 -13.03
CA GLY A 20 -4.58 18.19 -12.94
C GLY A 20 -5.28 18.67 -14.23
N CYS A 21 -6.45 19.29 -14.03
CA CYS A 21 -7.20 20.17 -14.94
C CYS A 21 -6.67 20.32 -16.38
N ARG A 22 -7.14 19.46 -17.30
CA ARG A 22 -7.23 19.89 -18.71
C ARG A 22 -8.35 20.93 -18.82
N ARG A 23 -7.99 22.22 -18.88
CA ARG A 23 -8.93 23.28 -19.29
C ARG A 23 -9.39 22.99 -20.72
N ASN A 24 -10.65 22.61 -20.88
CA ASN A 24 -11.33 22.64 -22.18
C ASN A 24 -11.49 24.11 -22.61
N GLY A 25 -10.72 24.52 -23.61
CA GLY A 25 -10.86 25.79 -24.33
C GLY A 25 -10.76 25.53 -25.85
N PRO A 26 -11.39 26.37 -26.69
CA PRO A 26 -11.65 26.04 -28.10
C PRO A 26 -10.38 26.05 -28.96
N GLU A 27 -10.40 25.22 -30.01
CA GLU A 27 -9.35 25.07 -31.02
C GLU A 27 -9.01 26.39 -31.72
N ILE A 28 -7.71 26.68 -31.86
CA ILE A 28 -7.15 27.77 -32.68
C ILE A 28 -6.35 27.10 -33.81
N PRO A 29 -6.47 27.56 -35.08
CA PRO A 29 -6.06 26.78 -36.25
C PRO A 29 -4.54 26.68 -36.42
N ARG A 30 -4.10 25.54 -36.98
CA ARG A 30 -2.70 25.23 -37.26
C ARG A 30 -2.19 25.97 -38.50
N THR A 31 -1.06 26.66 -38.36
CA THR A 31 -0.10 27.01 -39.44
C THR A 31 1.33 27.04 -38.88
N PRO A 32 2.39 26.92 -39.72
CA PRO A 32 3.36 25.82 -39.63
C PRO A 32 4.65 26.10 -38.84
N LEU A 33 5.43 25.02 -38.67
CA LEU A 33 6.75 24.88 -38.03
C LEU A 33 7.59 26.17 -37.93
N LEU A 34 7.92 26.53 -36.70
CA LEU A 34 9.21 27.15 -36.37
C LEU A 34 9.92 26.34 -35.29
N SER A 35 11.21 26.18 -35.52
CA SER A 35 12.19 25.37 -34.82
C SER A 35 12.40 25.76 -33.35
N MET A 36 12.74 24.73 -32.56
CA MET A 36 13.53 24.65 -31.32
C MET A 36 13.57 25.83 -30.33
N THR A 37 13.58 25.45 -29.04
CA THR A 37 14.02 26.19 -27.83
C THR A 37 12.98 27.03 -27.09
N MET A 38 12.27 26.42 -26.14
CA MET A 38 11.74 27.14 -24.96
C MET A 38 11.33 26.22 -23.80
N VAL A 39 12.23 25.35 -23.33
CA VAL A 39 12.20 24.84 -21.94
C VAL A 39 13.60 24.98 -21.35
N SER A 40 14.11 26.21 -21.34
CA SER A 40 15.34 26.57 -20.65
C SER A 40 15.14 27.92 -19.97
N ARG A 41 14.47 27.90 -18.81
CA ARG A 41 14.51 28.97 -17.80
C ARG A 41 13.71 28.56 -16.55
N LEU A 42 14.03 27.40 -15.96
CA LEU A 42 14.09 27.37 -14.50
C LEU A 42 15.50 27.83 -14.13
N SER A 43 15.61 29.00 -13.52
CA SER A 43 16.88 29.49 -12.99
C SER A 43 17.40 28.45 -11.99
N MET A 44 18.69 28.14 -12.05
CA MET A 44 19.38 27.29 -11.08
C MET A 44 19.14 27.79 -9.64
N GLN A 45 18.90 29.09 -9.45
CA GLN A 45 18.49 29.65 -8.16
C GLN A 45 17.10 29.17 -7.72
N THR A 46 16.13 28.96 -8.61
CA THR A 46 14.80 28.46 -8.26
C THR A 46 14.84 26.99 -7.84
N VAL A 47 15.68 26.17 -8.49
CA VAL A 47 15.91 24.78 -8.11
C VAL A 47 16.65 24.70 -6.77
N VAL A 48 17.68 25.53 -6.57
CA VAL A 48 18.39 25.61 -5.28
C VAL A 48 17.47 26.13 -4.17
N PHE A 49 16.60 27.11 -4.43
CA PHE A 49 15.60 27.55 -3.46
C PHE A 49 14.60 26.45 -3.14
N LEU A 50 14.12 25.68 -4.11
CA LEU A 50 13.23 24.54 -3.85
C LEU A 50 13.93 23.43 -3.06
N VAL A 51 15.18 23.11 -3.38
CA VAL A 51 15.96 22.11 -2.64
C VAL A 51 16.26 22.60 -1.22
N VAL A 52 16.69 23.85 -1.03
CA VAL A 52 16.93 24.44 0.29
C VAL A 52 15.64 24.58 1.09
N PHE A 53 14.52 24.95 0.46
CA PHE A 53 13.22 25.05 1.12
C PHE A 53 12.71 23.67 1.53
N ILE A 54 12.82 22.66 0.65
CA ILE A 54 12.49 21.25 0.97
C ILE A 54 13.41 20.74 2.08
N SER A 55 14.72 21.00 2.03
CA SER A 55 15.68 20.62 3.07
C SER A 55 15.43 21.35 4.39
N TYR A 56 15.03 22.61 4.37
CA TYR A 56 14.70 23.39 5.57
C TYR A 56 13.35 22.96 6.18
N THR A 57 12.36 22.60 5.34
CA THR A 57 11.11 21.99 5.81
C THR A 57 11.29 20.55 6.27
N CYS A 58 12.20 19.77 5.66
CA CYS A 58 12.57 18.43 6.13
C CYS A 58 13.38 18.48 7.43
N ALA A 59 14.28 19.45 7.58
CA ALA A 59 15.04 19.65 8.81
C ALA A 59 14.12 19.97 10.00
N ARG A 60 13.03 20.71 9.79
CA ARG A 60 11.99 20.91 10.82
C ARG A 60 11.02 19.73 10.98
N TYR A 61 10.91 18.83 10.02
CA TYR A 61 10.10 17.61 10.15
C TYR A 61 10.82 16.50 10.92
N HIS A 62 12.16 16.54 10.99
CA HIS A 62 12.98 15.64 11.79
C HIS A 62 13.18 16.07 13.25
N ASP A 63 12.75 17.27 13.62
CA ASP A 63 12.71 17.76 15.01
C ASP A 63 11.34 17.53 15.68
N PHE A 64 10.69 16.39 15.38
CA PHE A 64 9.85 15.81 16.42
C PHE A 64 10.81 15.42 17.55
N PRO A 65 10.62 15.87 18.80
CA PRO A 65 11.30 15.22 19.90
C PRO A 65 10.97 13.74 19.74
N GLN A 66 11.99 12.92 19.50
CA GLN A 66 11.83 11.47 19.55
C GLN A 66 11.23 11.21 20.94
N LYS A 67 9.92 11.01 21.01
CA LYS A 67 9.34 10.38 22.19
C LYS A 67 10.18 9.13 22.38
N PRO A 68 10.81 8.95 23.56
CA PRO A 68 11.71 7.83 23.76
C PRO A 68 10.98 6.57 23.29
N ILE A 69 11.70 5.70 22.57
CA ILE A 69 11.22 4.35 22.28
C ILE A 69 10.75 3.81 23.63
N LEU A 70 9.43 3.66 23.80
CA LEU A 70 8.85 3.15 25.03
C LEU A 70 9.52 1.80 25.28
N LYS A 71 10.41 1.75 26.28
CA LYS A 71 10.97 0.48 26.69
C LYS A 71 9.81 -0.29 27.29
N LEU A 72 9.69 -1.57 26.93
CA LEU A 72 8.64 -2.43 27.50
C LEU A 72 8.70 -2.44 29.04
N ALA A 73 9.88 -2.16 29.62
CA ALA A 73 10.10 -2.00 31.06
C ALA A 73 9.54 -0.70 31.68
N ASP A 74 9.22 0.31 30.87
CA ASP A 74 8.59 1.57 31.30
C ASP A 74 7.05 1.51 31.22
N ILE A 75 6.49 0.41 30.70
CA ILE A 75 5.07 0.09 30.84
C ILE A 75 4.88 -0.42 32.28
N THR A 76 4.71 0.50 33.21
CA THR A 76 4.14 0.18 34.51
C THR A 76 2.69 -0.27 34.29
N ASP A 77 2.21 -1.28 35.02
CA ASP A 77 0.81 -1.72 35.09
C ASP A 77 -0.14 -0.64 35.69
N ASP A 78 0.12 0.63 35.40
CA ASP A 78 -0.67 1.77 35.83
C ASP A 78 -1.84 1.95 34.85
N PHE A 79 -2.67 0.91 34.78
CA PHE A 79 -3.90 0.92 33.97
C PHE A 79 -4.77 2.09 34.41
N LYS A 80 -5.06 2.99 33.48
CA LYS A 80 -6.00 4.07 33.75
C LYS A 80 -7.35 3.46 34.10
N PRO A 81 -7.96 3.84 35.24
CA PRO A 81 -9.26 3.34 35.60
C PRO A 81 -10.28 3.79 34.56
N ARG A 82 -11.25 2.90 34.29
CA ARG A 82 -12.38 3.17 33.38
C ARG A 82 -13.14 4.41 33.81
N ASP A 83 -13.75 5.10 32.84
CA ASP A 83 -14.57 6.27 33.11
C ASP A 83 -15.73 5.88 34.03
N ALA A 84 -15.88 6.59 35.16
CA ALA A 84 -16.95 6.33 36.12
C ALA A 84 -18.35 6.48 35.49
N ALA A 85 -18.48 7.27 34.41
CA ALA A 85 -19.71 7.41 33.64
C ALA A 85 -20.19 6.08 33.05
N GLU A 86 -19.29 5.14 32.72
CA GLU A 86 -19.61 3.81 32.22
C GLU A 86 -20.44 2.97 33.21
N ASN A 87 -20.47 3.34 34.50
CA ASN A 87 -21.29 2.67 35.49
C ASN A 87 -22.78 3.04 35.38
N THR A 88 -23.14 3.96 34.48
CA THR A 88 -24.51 4.48 34.35
C THR A 88 -25.20 3.98 33.08
N VAL A 89 -26.49 3.65 33.19
CA VAL A 89 -27.32 3.25 32.03
C VAL A 89 -27.43 4.41 31.02
N SER A 90 -27.55 5.65 31.51
CA SER A 90 -27.67 6.85 30.68
C SER A 90 -26.46 7.06 29.78
N TYR A 91 -25.24 6.76 30.24
CA TYR A 91 -24.04 6.81 29.42
C TYR A 91 -24.15 5.90 28.19
N TRP A 92 -24.43 4.60 28.39
CA TRP A 92 -24.53 3.64 27.29
C TRP A 92 -25.68 3.92 26.33
N GLN A 93 -26.82 4.39 26.86
CA GLN A 93 -27.95 4.83 26.03
C GLN A 93 -27.58 6.05 25.19
N SER A 94 -26.87 7.03 25.77
CA SER A 94 -26.43 8.22 25.03
C SER A 94 -25.46 7.88 23.89
N GLN A 95 -24.49 6.97 24.13
CA GLN A 95 -23.55 6.49 23.12
C GLN A 95 -24.28 5.76 21.98
N SER A 96 -25.25 4.91 22.32
CA SER A 96 -26.05 4.17 21.35
C SER A 96 -26.90 5.10 20.48
N MET A 97 -27.56 6.10 21.08
CA MET A 97 -28.33 7.09 20.35
C MET A 97 -27.44 7.95 19.45
N ALA A 98 -26.26 8.34 19.91
CA ALA A 98 -25.29 9.07 19.09
C ALA A 98 -24.77 8.23 17.91
N ALA A 99 -24.54 6.92 18.10
CA ALA A 99 -24.15 6.01 17.02
C ALA A 99 -25.27 5.84 15.98
N LEU A 100 -26.52 5.66 16.42
CA LEU A 100 -27.68 5.58 15.55
C LEU A 100 -27.86 6.87 14.74
N GLN A 101 -27.78 8.03 15.40
CA GLN A 101 -27.90 9.33 14.73
C GLN A 101 -26.83 9.50 13.65
N ARG A 102 -25.57 9.20 13.97
CA ARG A 102 -24.46 9.24 12.99
C ARG A 102 -24.74 8.33 11.78
N HIS A 103 -25.29 7.15 12.00
CA HIS A 103 -25.61 6.22 10.91
C HIS A 103 -26.74 6.74 10.02
N LEU A 104 -27.81 7.27 10.61
CA LEU A 104 -28.93 7.86 9.86
C LEU A 104 -28.52 9.10 9.06
N GLU A 105 -27.55 9.87 9.55
CA GLU A 105 -27.04 11.07 8.91
C GLU A 105 -25.98 10.79 7.84
N THR A 106 -25.43 9.58 7.76
CA THR A 106 -24.35 9.24 6.81
C THR A 106 -24.90 9.13 5.39
N PRO A 107 -24.57 10.07 4.47
CA PRO A 107 -25.11 10.02 3.11
C PRO A 107 -24.38 8.96 2.27
N LEU A 108 -25.14 8.21 1.47
CA LEU A 108 -24.56 7.32 0.47
C LEU A 108 -23.90 8.13 -0.66
N ARG A 109 -22.64 7.83 -0.95
CA ARG A 109 -21.91 8.39 -2.09
C ARG A 109 -22.05 7.45 -3.27
N THR A 110 -22.86 7.83 -4.26
CA THR A 110 -23.16 7.00 -5.46
C THR A 110 -22.41 7.43 -6.72
N GLY A 111 -21.69 8.55 -6.66
CA GLY A 111 -20.88 9.04 -7.79
C GLY A 111 -19.57 8.26 -7.98
N PRO A 112 -18.94 8.37 -9.16
CA PRO A 112 -17.66 7.71 -9.42
C PRO A 112 -16.54 8.27 -8.54
N ALA A 113 -15.66 7.39 -8.07
CA ALA A 113 -14.49 7.78 -7.29
C ALA A 113 -13.41 8.38 -8.21
N LYS A 114 -13.02 9.64 -7.95
CA LYS A 114 -11.92 10.29 -8.67
C LYS A 114 -10.57 9.66 -8.32
N ASN A 115 -10.38 9.36 -7.04
CA ASN A 115 -9.15 8.80 -6.47
C ASN A 115 -9.47 7.54 -5.67
N VAL A 116 -8.56 6.58 -5.66
CA VAL A 116 -8.62 5.37 -4.84
C VAL A 116 -7.36 5.30 -4.01
N ILE A 117 -7.51 5.15 -2.69
CA ILE A 117 -6.42 4.91 -1.75
C ILE A 117 -6.72 3.61 -1.03
N LEU A 118 -5.86 2.61 -1.20
CA LEU A 118 -5.96 1.34 -0.48
C LEU A 118 -4.89 1.31 0.61
N PHE A 119 -5.31 1.25 1.87
CA PHE A 119 -4.42 0.93 3.00
C PHE A 119 -4.49 -0.57 3.28
N LEU A 120 -3.36 -1.24 3.12
CA LEU A 120 -3.22 -2.65 3.45
C LEU A 120 -2.36 -2.80 4.71
N GLY A 121 -2.91 -3.36 5.78
CA GLY A 121 -2.13 -3.82 6.94
C GLY A 121 -1.74 -5.29 6.77
N ASP A 122 -0.51 -5.57 6.34
CA ASP A 122 -0.03 -6.94 6.15
C ASP A 122 -0.02 -7.70 7.50
N GLY A 123 -0.66 -8.89 7.53
CA GLY A 123 -0.82 -9.68 8.76
C GLY A 123 -1.76 -9.08 9.82
N MET A 124 -2.51 -8.02 9.51
CA MET A 124 -3.36 -7.31 10.48
C MET A 124 -4.71 -8.03 10.70
N SER A 125 -4.70 -9.07 11.55
CA SER A 125 -5.92 -9.79 11.96
C SER A 125 -6.86 -8.93 12.80
N ILE A 126 -8.12 -9.36 12.97
CA ILE A 126 -9.09 -8.70 13.88
C ILE A 126 -8.54 -8.61 15.31
N ALA A 127 -7.84 -9.65 15.77
CA ALA A 127 -7.20 -9.63 17.08
C ALA A 127 -6.07 -8.57 17.14
N THR A 128 -5.29 -8.44 16.07
CA THR A 128 -4.25 -7.40 15.94
C THR A 128 -4.85 -6.00 15.98
N VAL A 129 -5.99 -5.78 15.33
CA VAL A 129 -6.73 -4.50 15.37
C VAL A 129 -7.15 -4.14 16.79
N THR A 130 -7.79 -5.08 17.51
CA THR A 130 -8.21 -4.84 18.91
C THR A 130 -7.01 -4.59 19.82
N ALA A 131 -5.92 -5.34 19.68
CA ALA A 131 -4.70 -5.12 20.46
C ALA A 131 -4.10 -3.73 20.18
N ALA A 132 -4.05 -3.31 18.91
CA ALA A 132 -3.56 -1.99 18.53
C ALA A 132 -4.45 -0.85 19.06
N ARG A 133 -5.77 -1.04 19.07
CA ARG A 133 -6.74 -0.09 19.64
C ARG A 133 -6.46 0.14 21.13
N ILE A 134 -6.38 -0.93 21.91
CA ILE A 134 -6.10 -0.87 23.36
C ILE A 134 -4.77 -0.19 23.61
N TYR A 135 -3.72 -0.64 22.91
CA TYR A 135 -2.38 -0.06 23.03
C TYR A 135 -2.37 1.44 22.74
N LEU A 136 -3.00 1.87 21.63
CA LEU A 136 -3.04 3.27 21.26
C LEU A 136 -3.90 4.11 22.21
N GLY A 137 -4.99 3.57 22.75
CA GLY A 137 -5.76 4.24 23.81
C GLY A 137 -4.92 4.46 25.07
N GLN A 138 -4.19 3.45 25.52
CA GLN A 138 -3.29 3.56 26.68
C GLN A 138 -2.19 4.60 26.45
N LEU A 139 -1.60 4.65 25.25
CA LEU A 139 -0.65 5.70 24.88
C LEU A 139 -1.26 7.12 24.89
N ASN A 140 -2.58 7.22 24.78
CA ASN A 140 -3.34 8.47 24.84
C ASN A 140 -3.95 8.73 26.23
N ASN A 141 -3.43 8.08 27.29
CA ASN A 141 -3.89 8.21 28.67
C ASN A 141 -5.36 7.82 28.89
N GLN A 142 -5.87 6.88 28.09
CA GLN A 142 -7.20 6.27 28.21
C GLN A 142 -7.11 4.84 28.78
N SER A 143 -8.24 4.18 29.08
CA SER A 143 -8.19 2.77 29.54
C SER A 143 -7.75 1.83 28.42
N GLY A 144 -8.20 2.11 27.19
CA GLY A 144 -7.73 1.48 25.97
C GLY A 144 -8.86 0.92 25.13
N GLU A 145 -9.76 0.15 25.75
CA GLU A 145 -10.84 -0.57 25.06
C GLU A 145 -11.83 0.34 24.34
N GLU A 146 -12.08 1.52 24.88
CA GLU A 146 -13.00 2.55 24.36
C GLU A 146 -12.42 3.37 23.21
N TYR A 147 -11.09 3.33 23.02
CA TYR A 147 -10.42 4.07 21.96
C TYR A 147 -10.91 3.58 20.58
N GLN A 148 -10.83 4.42 19.56
CA GLN A 148 -11.15 4.01 18.18
C GLN A 148 -9.98 4.35 17.27
N LEU A 149 -9.52 3.36 16.51
CA LEU A 149 -8.56 3.59 15.45
C LEU A 149 -9.18 4.44 14.34
N SER A 150 -8.35 5.15 13.58
CA SER A 150 -8.82 6.08 12.55
C SER A 150 -9.76 5.43 11.51
N PHE A 151 -9.49 4.19 11.12
CA PHE A 151 -10.32 3.45 10.15
C PHE A 151 -11.56 2.80 10.78
N GLU A 152 -11.68 2.74 12.10
CA GLU A 152 -12.90 2.23 12.78
C GLU A 152 -14.05 3.24 12.74
N GLN A 153 -13.72 4.49 12.40
CA GLN A 153 -14.69 5.56 12.15
C GLN A 153 -15.27 5.49 10.73
N PHE A 154 -14.78 4.60 9.86
CA PHE A 154 -15.31 4.44 8.52
C PHE A 154 -16.76 3.90 8.58
N PRO A 155 -17.66 4.39 7.71
CA PRO A 155 -19.07 4.05 7.79
C PRO A 155 -19.41 2.63 7.29
N PHE A 156 -18.46 1.95 6.64
CA PHE A 156 -18.66 0.64 6.03
C PHE A 156 -17.58 -0.33 6.50
N THR A 157 -18.02 -1.52 6.90
CA THR A 157 -17.16 -2.63 7.32
C THR A 157 -17.61 -3.89 6.62
N GLY A 158 -16.66 -4.73 6.23
CA GLY A 158 -16.93 -6.04 5.62
C GLY A 158 -15.87 -7.06 6.02
N LEU A 159 -16.20 -8.34 5.85
CA LEU A 159 -15.27 -9.45 6.07
C LEU A 159 -14.81 -10.01 4.72
N SER A 160 -13.53 -10.39 4.64
CA SER A 160 -12.91 -10.95 3.44
C SER A 160 -12.45 -12.39 3.66
N LYS A 161 -12.72 -13.28 2.69
CA LYS A 161 -12.28 -14.68 2.71
C LYS A 161 -10.95 -14.81 1.97
N THR A 162 -9.88 -15.06 2.71
CA THR A 162 -8.50 -14.84 2.23
C THR A 162 -7.81 -16.02 1.55
N TYR A 163 -8.37 -17.24 1.58
CA TYR A 163 -7.72 -18.45 1.03
C TYR A 163 -7.13 -18.28 -0.39
N CYS A 164 -5.95 -18.87 -0.66
CA CYS A 164 -5.41 -19.03 -2.03
C CYS A 164 -6.14 -20.18 -2.73
N VAL A 165 -6.00 -20.32 -4.06
CA VAL A 165 -6.63 -21.43 -4.80
C VAL A 165 -6.18 -22.80 -4.28
N ASP A 166 -4.91 -22.93 -3.91
CA ASP A 166 -4.26 -24.17 -3.48
C ASP A 166 -3.96 -24.23 -1.95
N SER A 167 -4.32 -23.19 -1.19
CA SER A 167 -4.04 -23.11 0.25
C SER A 167 -5.14 -22.43 1.05
N GLN A 168 -5.52 -23.04 2.17
CA GLN A 168 -6.48 -22.47 3.12
C GLN A 168 -5.92 -21.23 3.83
N VAL A 169 -4.63 -21.26 4.18
CA VAL A 169 -3.92 -20.15 4.82
C VAL A 169 -3.11 -19.43 3.75
N ALA A 170 -3.54 -18.21 3.44
CA ALA A 170 -2.90 -17.42 2.40
C ALA A 170 -1.56 -16.83 2.84
N ASP A 171 -0.70 -16.61 1.85
CA ASP A 171 0.47 -15.75 1.98
C ASP A 171 0.21 -14.37 1.37
N SER A 172 1.14 -13.43 1.56
CA SER A 172 1.01 -12.07 1.02
C SER A 172 0.98 -12.02 -0.52
N ALA A 173 1.57 -13.00 -1.23
CA ALA A 173 1.61 -13.00 -2.69
C ALA A 173 0.26 -13.35 -3.30
N CYS A 174 -0.36 -14.44 -2.86
CA CYS A 174 -1.64 -14.84 -3.44
C CYS A 174 -2.76 -13.86 -3.05
N SER A 175 -2.73 -13.38 -1.80
CA SER A 175 -3.69 -12.38 -1.33
C SER A 175 -3.50 -11.05 -2.05
N GLY A 176 -2.25 -10.63 -2.28
CA GLY A 176 -1.86 -9.50 -3.13
C GLY A 176 -2.53 -9.50 -4.49
N THR A 177 -2.40 -10.62 -5.18
CA THR A 177 -3.01 -10.80 -6.50
C THR A 177 -4.53 -10.68 -6.40
N ALA A 178 -5.15 -11.28 -5.39
CA ALA A 178 -6.60 -11.21 -5.22
C ALA A 178 -7.13 -9.78 -5.01
N TYR A 179 -6.54 -8.99 -4.08
CA TYR A 179 -7.08 -7.66 -3.77
C TYR A 179 -6.60 -6.55 -4.74
N LEU A 180 -5.53 -6.76 -5.52
CA LEU A 180 -5.06 -5.78 -6.51
C LEU A 180 -5.53 -6.08 -7.93
N THR A 181 -5.72 -7.34 -8.30
CA THR A 181 -6.09 -7.75 -9.67
C THR A 181 -7.50 -8.31 -9.79
N GLY A 182 -8.13 -8.65 -8.66
CA GLY A 182 -9.45 -9.28 -8.62
C GLY A 182 -9.44 -10.80 -8.90
N VAL A 183 -8.27 -11.41 -9.09
CA VAL A 183 -8.12 -12.84 -9.40
C VAL A 183 -7.40 -13.56 -8.26
N LYS A 184 -7.96 -14.68 -7.77
CA LYS A 184 -7.25 -15.57 -6.84
C LYS A 184 -6.29 -16.48 -7.59
N ASN A 185 -5.14 -16.76 -6.99
CA ASN A 185 -4.09 -17.61 -7.53
C ASN A 185 -3.48 -18.52 -6.45
N ASN A 186 -2.38 -19.18 -6.79
CA ASN A 186 -1.66 -20.12 -5.92
C ASN A 186 -0.75 -19.40 -4.92
N ILE A 187 -0.51 -20.02 -3.78
CA ILE A 187 0.39 -19.52 -2.74
C ILE A 187 1.79 -19.22 -3.32
N GLN A 188 2.45 -18.19 -2.83
CA GLN A 188 3.80 -17.76 -3.23
C GLN A 188 3.94 -17.21 -4.67
N THR A 189 2.89 -17.28 -5.50
CA THR A 189 2.85 -16.68 -6.84
C THR A 189 2.19 -15.29 -6.79
N LEU A 190 2.58 -14.35 -7.65
CA LEU A 190 1.97 -13.02 -7.72
C LEU A 190 1.73 -12.54 -9.16
N GLY A 191 0.61 -11.85 -9.36
CA GLY A 191 0.22 -11.27 -10.65
C GLY A 191 -0.10 -12.30 -11.73
N VAL A 192 -0.24 -13.59 -11.40
CA VAL A 192 -0.50 -14.68 -12.35
C VAL A 192 -1.71 -15.50 -11.94
N THR A 193 -2.34 -16.23 -12.87
CA THR A 193 -3.44 -17.16 -12.58
C THR A 193 -2.95 -18.40 -11.82
N ALA A 194 -3.89 -19.22 -11.34
CA ALA A 194 -3.59 -20.50 -10.69
C ALA A 194 -3.03 -21.59 -11.64
N ASP A 195 -2.93 -21.31 -12.94
CA ASP A 195 -2.23 -22.21 -13.88
C ASP A 195 -0.71 -22.15 -13.70
N VAL A 196 -0.19 -21.05 -13.13
CA VAL A 196 1.23 -20.93 -12.79
C VAL A 196 1.48 -21.55 -11.42
N THR A 197 2.32 -22.58 -11.41
CA THR A 197 2.78 -23.20 -10.16
C THR A 197 4.03 -22.51 -9.62
N THR A 198 4.26 -22.64 -8.32
CA THR A 198 5.43 -22.07 -7.65
C THR A 198 6.73 -22.50 -8.34
N ILE A 199 7.62 -21.54 -8.62
CA ILE A 199 8.93 -21.74 -9.29
C ILE A 199 8.83 -22.12 -10.79
N ASP A 200 7.63 -22.15 -11.39
CA ASP A 200 7.48 -22.36 -12.83
C ASP A 200 7.77 -21.09 -13.66
N TRP A 201 9.06 -20.83 -13.87
CA TRP A 201 9.55 -19.69 -14.65
C TRP A 201 9.09 -19.71 -16.13
N ARG A 202 8.73 -20.88 -16.67
CA ARG A 202 8.25 -21.01 -18.05
C ARG A 202 6.79 -20.58 -18.15
N ALA A 203 5.95 -21.09 -17.24
CA ALA A 203 4.55 -20.71 -17.20
C ALA A 203 4.36 -19.21 -16.94
N MET A 204 5.11 -18.61 -16.00
CA MET A 204 4.97 -17.16 -15.73
C MET A 204 5.31 -16.25 -16.92
N GLN A 205 6.02 -16.74 -17.94
CA GLN A 205 6.31 -15.93 -19.14
C GLN A 205 5.14 -15.89 -20.13
N ASN A 206 4.14 -16.77 -19.97
CA ASN A 206 2.98 -16.79 -20.85
C ASN A 206 2.01 -15.65 -20.47
N PRO A 207 1.80 -14.66 -21.35
CA PRO A 207 0.90 -13.53 -21.06
C PRO A 207 -0.55 -13.96 -20.83
N ALA A 208 -0.96 -15.14 -21.33
CA ALA A 208 -2.31 -15.67 -21.09
C ALA A 208 -2.57 -15.99 -19.60
N PHE A 209 -1.51 -16.12 -18.79
CA PHE A 209 -1.62 -16.35 -17.35
C PHE A 209 -1.40 -15.08 -16.53
N HIS A 210 -1.21 -13.90 -17.15
CA HIS A 210 -1.03 -12.65 -16.43
C HIS A 210 -2.37 -12.06 -16.00
N THR A 211 -2.39 -11.41 -14.83
CA THR A 211 -3.57 -10.75 -14.27
C THR A 211 -3.35 -9.23 -14.20
N HIS A 212 -4.36 -8.44 -14.55
CA HIS A 212 -4.24 -6.99 -14.65
C HIS A 212 -4.65 -6.29 -13.36
N SER A 213 -3.74 -5.48 -12.81
CA SER A 213 -3.93 -4.83 -11.52
C SER A 213 -4.71 -3.52 -11.62
N ILE A 214 -5.31 -3.07 -10.51
CA ILE A 214 -5.94 -1.75 -10.41
C ILE A 214 -4.96 -0.60 -10.71
N ILE A 215 -3.65 -0.83 -10.53
CA ILE A 215 -2.61 0.14 -10.91
C ILE A 215 -2.54 0.25 -12.43
N GLU A 216 -2.56 -0.88 -13.14
CA GLU A 216 -2.61 -0.91 -14.60
C GLU A 216 -3.89 -0.26 -15.14
N TRP A 217 -5.06 -0.67 -14.64
CA TRP A 217 -6.34 -0.07 -15.01
C TRP A 217 -6.39 1.45 -14.76
N ALA A 218 -5.77 1.92 -13.66
CA ALA A 218 -5.68 3.35 -13.37
C ALA A 218 -4.78 4.08 -14.38
N GLN A 219 -3.63 3.51 -14.74
CA GLN A 219 -2.72 4.09 -15.73
C GLN A 219 -3.35 4.13 -17.13
N GLU A 220 -4.06 3.07 -17.53
CA GLU A 220 -4.82 3.02 -18.78
C GLU A 220 -5.92 4.10 -18.82
N ALA A 221 -6.54 4.38 -17.68
CA ALA A 221 -7.48 5.48 -17.51
C ALA A 221 -6.82 6.87 -17.39
N GLY A 222 -5.49 6.98 -17.60
CA GLY A 222 -4.74 8.23 -17.55
C GLY A 222 -4.57 8.81 -16.14
N LYS A 223 -4.69 7.98 -15.08
CA LYS A 223 -4.47 8.39 -13.69
C LYS A 223 -3.00 8.18 -13.31
N GLY A 224 -2.46 9.09 -12.51
CA GLY A 224 -1.19 8.88 -11.83
C GLY A 224 -1.33 7.79 -10.77
N THR A 225 -0.31 6.93 -10.66
CA THR A 225 -0.30 5.85 -9.66
C THR A 225 0.89 5.92 -8.71
N GLY A 226 0.73 5.36 -7.51
CA GLY A 226 1.78 5.32 -6.50
C GLY A 226 1.73 4.08 -5.61
N ILE A 227 2.91 3.66 -5.15
CA ILE A 227 3.12 2.61 -4.15
C ILE A 227 3.95 3.20 -3.01
N VAL A 228 3.44 3.08 -1.79
CA VAL A 228 4.17 3.41 -0.56
C VAL A 228 4.15 2.20 0.35
N THR A 229 5.32 1.74 0.80
CA THR A 229 5.43 0.60 1.69
C THR A 229 6.53 0.79 2.73
N THR A 230 6.35 0.19 3.91
CA THR A 230 7.42 0.06 4.91
C THR A 230 8.34 -1.15 4.62
N CYS A 231 7.92 -2.08 3.75
CA CYS A 231 8.72 -3.22 3.29
C CYS A 231 9.65 -2.84 2.14
N LYS A 232 10.27 -3.84 1.50
CA LYS A 232 10.88 -3.67 0.18
C LYS A 232 9.79 -3.40 -0.86
N VAL A 233 10.03 -2.50 -1.81
CA VAL A 233 9.09 -2.25 -2.93
C VAL A 233 8.91 -3.47 -3.86
N THR A 234 9.83 -4.42 -3.77
CA THR A 234 9.83 -5.73 -4.44
C THR A 234 9.23 -6.86 -3.60
N ASP A 235 8.74 -6.57 -2.38
CA ASP A 235 8.04 -7.58 -1.58
C ASP A 235 6.65 -7.89 -2.18
N ALA A 236 6.04 -8.99 -1.78
CA ALA A 236 4.89 -9.54 -2.47
C ALA A 236 3.67 -8.61 -2.54
N SER A 237 3.34 -7.93 -1.44
CA SER A 237 2.18 -7.04 -1.35
C SER A 237 2.25 -5.87 -2.35
N PRO A 238 3.34 -5.08 -2.43
CA PRO A 238 3.49 -4.08 -3.50
C PRO A 238 3.70 -4.71 -4.89
N ALA A 239 4.47 -5.81 -4.98
CA ALA A 239 4.81 -6.46 -6.26
C ALA A 239 3.59 -7.03 -6.99
N ALA A 240 2.58 -7.54 -6.27
CA ALA A 240 1.34 -8.01 -6.89
C ALA A 240 0.56 -6.92 -7.65
N GLY A 241 0.91 -5.64 -7.46
CA GLY A 241 0.34 -4.52 -8.20
C GLY A 241 1.02 -4.24 -9.54
N TYR A 242 2.20 -4.81 -9.83
CA TYR A 242 2.95 -4.47 -11.05
C TYR A 242 3.75 -5.61 -11.69
N ALA A 243 4.00 -6.70 -10.97
CA ALA A 243 4.83 -7.81 -11.43
C ALA A 243 4.00 -9.07 -11.65
N HIS A 244 4.47 -9.90 -12.57
CA HIS A 244 3.99 -11.26 -12.82
C HIS A 244 5.15 -12.20 -12.49
N SER A 245 5.02 -13.02 -11.44
CA SER A 245 6.08 -13.94 -11.01
C SER A 245 5.52 -15.24 -10.46
N ALA A 246 6.13 -16.36 -10.88
CA ALA A 246 5.90 -17.68 -10.31
C ALA A 246 6.47 -17.83 -8.89
N TYR A 247 7.28 -16.89 -8.41
CA TYR A 247 7.80 -16.96 -7.06
C TYR A 247 8.08 -15.57 -6.47
N ARG A 248 7.43 -15.26 -5.34
CA ARG A 248 7.55 -13.97 -4.64
C ARG A 248 8.96 -13.61 -4.17
N TYR A 249 9.87 -14.58 -4.08
CA TYR A 249 11.24 -14.37 -3.65
C TYR A 249 12.19 -14.02 -4.79
N TRP A 250 11.75 -14.08 -6.05
CA TRP A 250 12.49 -13.63 -7.23
C TRP A 250 12.50 -12.10 -7.34
N GLN A 251 13.02 -11.45 -6.29
CA GLN A 251 13.07 -10.00 -6.15
C GLN A 251 14.21 -9.35 -6.93
N ASN A 252 15.21 -10.14 -7.30
CA ASN A 252 16.33 -9.78 -8.16
C ASN A 252 16.75 -11.03 -8.97
N ASP A 253 17.53 -10.82 -10.01
CA ASP A 253 18.07 -11.84 -10.92
C ASP A 253 18.80 -12.98 -10.20
N GLN A 254 19.56 -12.68 -9.14
CA GLN A 254 20.32 -13.68 -8.40
C GLN A 254 19.44 -14.65 -7.63
N GLU A 255 18.30 -14.20 -7.09
CA GLU A 255 17.34 -15.10 -6.44
C GLU A 255 16.71 -16.07 -7.45
N ILE A 256 16.46 -15.61 -8.70
CA ILE A 256 16.02 -16.50 -9.79
C ILE A 256 17.08 -17.56 -10.07
N LEU A 257 18.32 -17.13 -10.34
CA LEU A 257 19.39 -18.03 -10.76
C LEU A 257 19.81 -19.01 -9.66
N LYS A 258 19.58 -18.66 -8.39
CA LYS A 258 19.80 -19.54 -7.24
C LYS A 258 18.79 -20.70 -7.20
N ASP A 259 17.52 -20.43 -7.47
CA ASP A 259 16.48 -21.46 -7.47
C ASP A 259 16.45 -22.24 -8.80
N VAL A 260 16.67 -21.54 -9.92
CA VAL A 260 16.61 -22.10 -11.28
C VAL A 260 17.77 -21.57 -12.15
N PRO A 261 18.93 -22.25 -12.17
CA PRO A 261 20.11 -21.81 -12.91
C PRO A 261 19.92 -21.64 -14.43
N ASP A 262 18.96 -22.35 -15.00
CA ASP A 262 18.63 -22.31 -16.43
C ASP A 262 17.76 -21.11 -16.83
N ALA A 263 17.16 -20.40 -15.87
CA ALA A 263 16.26 -19.26 -16.08
C ALA A 263 17.02 -17.95 -16.39
N LYS A 264 18.06 -18.03 -17.24
CA LYS A 264 18.87 -16.88 -17.63
C LYS A 264 18.05 -15.92 -18.48
N GLY A 265 18.03 -14.64 -18.10
CA GLY A 265 17.31 -13.58 -18.82
C GLY A 265 15.83 -13.47 -18.47
N VAL A 266 15.32 -14.28 -17.53
CA VAL A 266 13.99 -14.08 -16.95
C VAL A 266 14.01 -12.81 -16.11
N GLN A 267 13.05 -11.90 -16.34
CA GLN A 267 12.94 -10.66 -15.57
C GLN A 267 12.46 -10.93 -14.14
N ASP A 268 13.26 -10.51 -13.17
CA ASP A 268 12.89 -10.46 -11.76
C ASP A 268 11.94 -9.31 -11.43
N ILE A 269 11.39 -9.31 -10.22
CA ILE A 269 10.41 -8.31 -9.77
C ILE A 269 11.01 -6.89 -9.79
N ALA A 270 12.29 -6.69 -9.48
CA ALA A 270 12.90 -5.36 -9.54
C ALA A 270 12.97 -4.85 -10.99
N SER A 271 13.41 -5.68 -11.93
CA SER A 271 13.38 -5.34 -13.37
C SER A 271 11.97 -5.02 -13.86
N GLN A 272 10.97 -5.84 -13.50
CA GLN A 272 9.58 -5.58 -13.89
C GLN A 272 9.06 -4.24 -13.35
N LEU A 273 9.49 -3.80 -12.15
CA LEU A 273 9.13 -2.49 -11.60
C LEU A 273 9.61 -1.32 -12.46
N ILE A 274 10.79 -1.43 -13.06
CA ILE A 274 11.45 -0.30 -13.77
C ILE A 274 11.30 -0.36 -15.29
N GLU A 275 11.11 -1.54 -15.88
CA GLU A 275 11.11 -1.75 -17.33
C GLU A 275 9.69 -1.95 -17.91
N ASN A 276 8.79 -2.58 -17.16
CA ASN A 276 7.50 -3.03 -17.65
C ASN A 276 6.35 -2.12 -17.19
N ASN A 277 5.25 -2.11 -17.93
CA ASN A 277 3.99 -1.57 -17.42
C ASN A 277 3.33 -2.62 -16.51
N PRO A 278 2.64 -2.21 -15.43
CA PRO A 278 2.44 -0.82 -15.00
C PRO A 278 3.62 -0.23 -14.21
N GLY A 279 4.63 -1.01 -13.84
CA GLY A 279 5.76 -0.60 -12.98
C GLY A 279 6.40 0.74 -13.35
N LYS A 280 6.92 0.85 -14.59
CA LYS A 280 7.59 2.06 -15.08
C LYS A 280 6.70 3.31 -15.14
N GLY A 281 5.38 3.12 -15.15
CA GLY A 281 4.39 4.18 -15.17
C GLY A 281 4.07 4.76 -13.78
N ILE A 282 4.51 4.09 -12.72
CA ILE A 282 4.25 4.50 -11.33
C ILE A 282 5.01 5.79 -11.02
N LYS A 283 4.28 6.81 -10.56
CA LYS A 283 4.81 8.16 -10.30
C LYS A 283 5.50 8.28 -8.95
N VAL A 284 5.06 7.50 -7.97
CA VAL A 284 5.59 7.51 -6.59
C VAL A 284 5.89 6.09 -6.16
N ILE A 285 7.16 5.81 -5.85
CA ILE A 285 7.61 4.53 -5.31
C ILE A 285 8.40 4.84 -4.04
N LEU A 286 7.83 4.54 -2.88
CA LEU A 286 8.46 4.77 -1.58
C LEU A 286 8.52 3.46 -0.79
N GLY A 287 9.71 3.08 -0.33
CA GLY A 287 9.93 1.92 0.52
C GLY A 287 11.39 1.52 0.60
N GLY A 288 11.65 0.33 1.14
CA GLY A 288 12.98 -0.27 1.20
C GLY A 288 13.35 -1.05 -0.06
N GLY A 289 14.39 -1.89 0.04
CA GLY A 289 14.75 -2.84 -1.02
C GLY A 289 15.82 -2.35 -2.00
N ARG A 290 16.54 -1.27 -1.70
CA ARG A 290 17.63 -0.72 -2.53
C ARG A 290 18.60 -1.78 -3.05
N GLY A 291 18.91 -2.80 -2.25
CA GLY A 291 19.83 -3.89 -2.62
C GLY A 291 19.40 -4.70 -3.85
N ASN A 292 18.10 -4.72 -4.20
CA ASN A 292 17.60 -5.42 -5.38
C ASN A 292 17.79 -4.61 -6.69
N PHE A 293 18.20 -3.34 -6.60
CA PHE A 293 18.34 -2.44 -7.74
C PHE A 293 19.80 -2.05 -8.04
N ILE A 294 20.76 -2.67 -7.36
CA ILE A 294 22.18 -2.37 -7.50
C ILE A 294 22.96 -3.65 -7.78
N PRO A 295 23.98 -3.63 -8.66
CA PRO A 295 24.91 -4.74 -8.82
C PRO A 295 25.60 -5.07 -7.50
N LYS A 296 26.00 -6.33 -7.34
CA LYS A 296 26.87 -6.77 -6.23
C LYS A 296 28.32 -6.33 -6.44
#